data_AF-A0A5R9KMD1-F1
#
_entry.id   AF-A0A5R9KMD1-F1
#
_cell.length_a   1.000
_cell.length_b   1.000
_cell.length_c   1.000
_cell.angle_alpha   90.00
_cell.angle_beta   90.00
_cell.angle_gamma   90.00
#
_symmetry.space_group_name_H-M   'P 1'
#
loop_
_entity.id
_entity.type
_entity.pdbx_description
1 polymer ?
#
loop_
_entity_poly.entity_id
_entity_poly.type
_entity_poly.pdbx_seq_one_letter_code
_entity_poly.pdbx_strand_id
1 'polypeptide(L)'
;MAKLKKIEAKFYLINISPSGKELDHIGNDPQKLKAFAREVMKEYAGNFNKGLSEKDIKYYGKIEYNRYYTHEDPEVKQGLRKRGEAKEGCHMHAQLIVSRKTADNGRLISPMTNHRGSNAGHSQKFGQFDRLGFTERCEKAFDRTFSYKRDLTETFQYRKVMLNGTAMERADMIVAERGYQARQAKEQGQALEPSKREKKELAQQQETGQEQQKKHGISRGL
;
A
#
# COMPACT_ATOMS: atom_id res chain seq x y z
N MET A 1 34.25 14.48 5.86
CA MET A 1 33.40 13.80 4.85
C MET A 1 33.63 12.30 4.85
N ALA A 2 32.59 11.52 4.62
CA ALA A 2 32.68 10.07 4.53
C ALA A 2 33.40 9.62 3.24
N LYS A 3 34.32 8.66 3.36
CA LYS A 3 35.08 8.08 2.24
C LYS A 3 34.37 6.83 1.70
N LEU A 4 34.22 6.74 0.38
CA LEU A 4 33.73 5.53 -0.32
C LEU A 4 34.91 4.75 -0.88
N LYS A 5 34.90 3.43 -0.72
CA LYS A 5 35.91 2.55 -1.33
C LYS A 5 35.57 2.30 -2.81
N LYS A 6 36.58 1.92 -3.61
CA LYS A 6 36.42 1.66 -5.05
C LYS A 6 35.36 0.59 -5.35
N ILE A 7 35.31 -0.48 -4.55
CA ILE A 7 34.39 -1.62 -4.74
C ILE A 7 33.01 -1.43 -4.12
N GLU A 8 32.80 -0.36 -3.36
CA GLU A 8 31.55 -0.15 -2.63
C GLU A 8 30.43 0.35 -3.55
N ALA A 9 29.19 -0.11 -3.36
CA ALA A 9 28.03 0.47 -4.06
C ALA A 9 27.96 1.98 -3.78
N LYS A 10 27.68 2.78 -4.82
CA LYS A 10 27.60 4.25 -4.71
C LYS A 10 26.15 4.72 -4.64
N PHE A 11 25.27 3.94 -5.25
CA PHE A 11 23.85 4.17 -5.29
C PHE A 11 23.10 2.85 -5.05
N TYR A 12 21.87 2.97 -4.57
CA TYR A 12 20.93 1.88 -4.40
C TYR A 12 19.66 2.18 -5.18
N LEU A 13 19.11 1.16 -5.84
CA LEU A 13 17.83 1.26 -6.53
C LEU A 13 16.70 0.85 -5.57
N ILE A 14 15.65 1.66 -5.47
CA ILE A 14 14.41 1.35 -4.79
C ILE A 14 13.29 1.38 -5.81
N ASN A 15 12.58 0.26 -5.95
CA ASN A 15 11.41 0.16 -6.79
C ASN A 15 10.15 0.26 -5.93
N ILE A 16 9.34 1.28 -6.18
CA ILE A 16 8.03 1.47 -5.56
C ILE A 16 6.99 1.01 -6.56
N SER A 17 6.35 -0.11 -6.25
CA SER A 17 5.42 -0.80 -7.15
C SER A 17 4.10 -1.06 -6.41
N PRO A 18 3.20 -0.06 -6.33
CA PRO A 18 1.88 -0.30 -5.78
C PRO A 18 1.14 -1.36 -6.61
N SER A 19 0.28 -2.11 -5.96
CA SER A 19 -0.65 -3.03 -6.59
C SER A 19 -1.68 -2.29 -7.45
N GLY A 20 -2.35 -3.00 -8.36
CA GLY A 20 -3.44 -2.42 -9.16
C GLY A 20 -4.51 -1.77 -8.29
N LYS A 21 -4.93 -2.41 -7.19
CA LYS A 21 -5.89 -1.84 -6.24
C LYS A 21 -5.41 -0.54 -5.60
N GLU A 22 -4.13 -0.46 -5.22
CA GLU A 22 -3.54 0.76 -4.66
C GLU A 22 -3.47 1.87 -5.72
N LEU A 23 -3.10 1.55 -6.96
CA LEU A 23 -3.08 2.49 -8.07
C LEU A 23 -4.49 3.01 -8.39
N ASP A 24 -5.49 2.13 -8.44
CA ASP A 24 -6.88 2.48 -8.67
C ASP A 24 -7.41 3.36 -7.54
N HIS A 25 -7.06 3.07 -6.28
CA HIS A 25 -7.45 3.87 -5.12
C HIS A 25 -6.91 5.31 -5.18
N ILE A 26 -5.69 5.50 -5.68
CA ILE A 26 -5.15 6.85 -5.90
C ILE A 26 -5.62 7.46 -7.23
N GLY A 27 -6.43 6.76 -8.02
CA GLY A 27 -6.95 7.23 -9.30
C GLY A 27 -5.91 7.23 -10.42
N ASN A 28 -4.93 6.31 -10.35
CA ASN A 28 -3.84 6.21 -11.32
C ASN A 28 -3.06 7.53 -11.52
N ASP A 29 -3.01 8.36 -10.46
CA ASP A 29 -2.43 9.70 -10.49
C ASP A 29 -0.91 9.70 -10.21
N PRO A 30 -0.06 10.11 -11.17
CA PRO A 30 1.38 10.17 -10.99
C PRO A 30 1.83 11.15 -9.90
N GLN A 31 1.07 12.22 -9.62
CA GLN A 31 1.40 13.15 -8.55
C GLN A 31 1.21 12.51 -7.17
N LYS A 32 0.17 11.71 -6.99
CA LYS A 32 -0.03 10.92 -5.77
C LYS A 32 1.04 9.83 -5.62
N LEU A 33 1.42 9.15 -6.70
CA LEU A 33 2.55 8.22 -6.63
C LEU A 33 3.87 8.94 -6.28
N LYS A 34 4.08 10.14 -6.81
CA LYS A 34 5.23 11.00 -6.44
C LYS A 34 5.17 11.42 -4.97
N ALA A 35 3.99 11.71 -4.44
CA ALA A 35 3.79 12.02 -3.02
C ALA A 35 4.12 10.80 -2.16
N PHE A 36 3.62 9.62 -2.53
CA PHE A 36 3.94 8.36 -1.85
C PHE A 36 5.44 8.06 -1.86
N ALA A 37 6.12 8.29 -2.99
CA ALA A 37 7.56 8.11 -3.08
C ALA A 37 8.34 8.99 -2.08
N ARG A 38 7.82 10.18 -1.73
CA ARG A 38 8.43 11.01 -0.67
C ARG A 38 8.18 10.44 0.72
N GLU A 39 6.99 9.91 0.99
CA GLU A 39 6.71 9.20 2.25
C GLU A 39 7.61 7.97 2.42
N VAL A 40 7.83 7.20 1.35
CA VAL A 40 8.79 6.09 1.34
C VAL A 40 10.20 6.57 1.71
N MET A 41 10.62 7.75 1.26
CA MET A 41 11.94 8.30 1.60
C MET A 41 12.05 8.81 3.04
N LYS A 42 10.93 9.22 3.67
CA LYS A 42 10.88 9.47 5.12
C LYS A 42 11.10 8.18 5.91
N GLU A 43 10.38 7.12 5.54
CA GLU A 43 10.56 5.79 6.16
C GLU A 43 11.96 5.22 5.93
N TYR A 44 12.55 5.51 4.76
CA TYR A 44 13.91 5.11 4.42
C TYR A 44 14.95 5.78 5.32
N ALA A 45 14.83 7.11 5.53
CA ALA A 45 15.71 7.86 6.41
C ALA A 45 15.61 7.39 7.86
N GLY A 46 14.38 7.27 8.37
CA GLY A 46 14.11 6.84 9.75
C GLY A 46 14.63 5.43 10.04
N ASN A 47 14.64 4.53 9.06
CA ASN A 47 15.07 3.15 9.24
C ASN A 47 16.56 3.01 9.64
N PHE A 48 17.38 4.04 9.40
CA PHE A 48 18.78 4.02 9.81
C PHE A 48 18.99 4.21 11.31
N ASN A 49 17.99 4.72 12.03
CA ASN A 49 18.07 5.07 13.45
C ASN A 49 19.30 5.94 13.80
N LYS A 50 19.56 6.94 12.95
CA LYS A 50 20.70 7.89 13.06
C LYS A 50 20.25 9.34 13.17
N GLY A 51 18.97 9.58 13.52
CA GLY A 51 18.37 10.92 13.51
C GLY A 51 18.38 11.56 12.11
N LEU A 52 18.25 10.75 11.06
CA LEU A 52 18.17 11.22 9.68
C LEU A 52 16.72 11.52 9.32
N SER A 53 16.54 12.58 8.54
CA SER A 53 15.30 12.96 7.87
C SER A 53 15.39 12.70 6.37
N GLU A 54 14.26 12.81 5.67
CA GLU A 54 14.21 12.73 4.21
C GLU A 54 15.10 13.78 3.52
N LYS A 55 15.36 14.92 4.17
CA LYS A 55 16.24 15.99 3.65
C LYS A 55 17.71 15.58 3.62
N ASP A 56 18.10 14.64 4.47
CA ASP A 56 19.45 14.11 4.52
C ASP A 56 19.71 13.09 3.40
N ILE A 57 18.65 12.61 2.74
CA ILE A 57 18.76 11.58 1.71
C ILE A 57 18.82 12.22 0.33
N LYS A 58 19.94 12.02 -0.38
CA LYS A 58 20.08 12.45 -1.77
C LYS A 58 19.61 11.36 -2.71
N TYR A 59 18.55 11.61 -3.47
CA TYR A 59 18.01 10.66 -4.43
C TYR A 59 17.39 11.36 -5.64
N TYR A 60 17.25 10.60 -6.72
CA TYR A 60 16.45 10.99 -7.89
C TYR A 60 15.42 9.91 -8.17
N GLY A 61 14.31 10.29 -8.77
CA GLY A 61 13.21 9.36 -9.05
C GLY A 61 12.61 9.57 -10.43
N LYS A 62 12.21 8.47 -11.06
CA LYS A 62 11.46 8.44 -12.31
C LYS A 62 10.15 7.69 -12.08
N ILE A 63 9.04 8.25 -12.55
CA ILE A 63 7.76 7.53 -12.67
C ILE A 63 7.71 6.91 -14.04
N GLU A 64 7.40 5.63 -14.09
CA GLU A 64 7.15 4.86 -15.31
C GLU A 64 5.70 4.40 -15.33
N TYR A 65 5.11 4.33 -16.50
CA TYR A 65 3.68 4.04 -16.67
C TYR A 65 3.38 2.61 -17.14
N ASN A 66 4.36 1.99 -17.81
CA ASN A 66 4.21 0.69 -18.44
C ASN A 66 5.18 -0.32 -17.83
N ARG A 67 4.79 -1.59 -17.84
CA ARG A 67 5.68 -2.73 -17.73
C ARG A 67 5.63 -3.49 -19.03
N TYR A 68 6.73 -4.16 -19.35
CA TYR A 68 6.86 -4.92 -20.57
C TYR A 68 7.15 -6.38 -20.23
N TYR A 69 6.64 -7.28 -21.05
CA TYR A 69 6.97 -8.69 -20.96
C TYR A 69 8.45 -8.92 -21.31
N THR A 70 9.10 -9.71 -20.48
CA THR A 70 10.52 -10.09 -20.51
C THR A 70 10.65 -11.56 -20.91
N HIS A 71 11.87 -12.05 -21.16
CA HIS A 71 12.05 -13.46 -21.52
C HIS A 71 11.87 -14.40 -20.32
N GLU A 72 11.86 -13.84 -19.11
CA GLU A 72 11.63 -14.57 -17.86
C GLU A 72 10.16 -14.82 -17.58
N ASP A 73 9.25 -14.01 -18.14
CA ASP A 73 7.82 -14.11 -17.92
C ASP A 73 7.28 -15.47 -18.45
N PRO A 74 6.52 -16.23 -17.64
CA PRO A 74 5.94 -17.51 -18.04
C PRO A 74 5.10 -17.42 -19.32
N GLU A 75 4.36 -16.33 -19.51
CA GLU A 75 3.50 -16.10 -20.66
C GLU A 75 4.30 -15.98 -21.97
N VAL A 76 5.51 -15.40 -21.90
CA VAL A 76 6.42 -15.35 -23.05
C VAL A 76 7.01 -16.73 -23.34
N LYS A 77 7.40 -17.47 -22.30
CA LYS A 77 7.93 -18.85 -22.43
C LYS A 77 6.89 -19.82 -23.02
N GLN A 78 5.61 -19.58 -22.75
CA GLN A 78 4.49 -20.36 -23.28
C GLN A 78 4.00 -19.88 -24.65
N GLY A 79 4.57 -18.79 -25.20
CA GLY A 79 4.16 -18.22 -26.48
C GLY A 79 2.82 -17.48 -26.46
N LEU A 80 2.26 -17.20 -25.28
CA LEU A 80 1.00 -16.47 -25.11
C LEU A 80 1.17 -14.96 -25.29
N ARG A 81 2.37 -14.44 -25.05
CA ARG A 81 2.73 -13.01 -25.16
C ARG A 81 4.08 -12.85 -25.84
N LYS A 82 4.35 -11.68 -26.39
CA LYS A 82 5.63 -11.36 -27.03
C LYS A 82 6.54 -10.60 -26.07
N ARG A 83 7.85 -10.87 -26.11
CA ARG A 83 8.86 -10.04 -25.44
C ARG A 83 8.74 -8.59 -25.93
N GLY A 84 8.75 -7.63 -25.00
CA GLY A 84 8.62 -6.21 -25.30
C GLY A 84 7.19 -5.74 -25.51
N GLU A 85 6.20 -6.65 -25.47
CA GLU A 85 4.78 -6.29 -25.43
C GLU A 85 4.48 -5.63 -24.07
N ALA A 86 3.70 -4.55 -24.10
CA ALA A 86 3.27 -3.86 -22.88
C ALA A 86 2.27 -4.74 -22.13
N LYS A 87 2.43 -4.85 -20.81
CA LYS A 87 1.46 -5.52 -19.94
C LYS A 87 0.18 -4.68 -19.88
N GLU A 88 -0.97 -5.35 -19.93
CA GLU A 88 -2.28 -4.70 -19.90
C GLU A 88 -2.60 -4.11 -18.52
N GLY A 89 -3.35 -3.00 -18.50
CA GLY A 89 -3.72 -2.29 -17.26
C GLY A 89 -2.71 -1.21 -16.86
N CYS A 90 -2.99 -0.52 -15.75
CA CYS A 90 -2.08 0.49 -15.23
C CYS A 90 -0.91 -0.19 -14.49
N HIS A 91 0.31 0.01 -15.00
CA HIS A 91 1.54 -0.49 -14.39
C HIS A 91 2.43 0.63 -13.85
N MET A 92 1.79 1.71 -13.40
CA MET A 92 2.50 2.88 -12.92
C MET A 92 3.35 2.53 -11.69
N HIS A 93 4.64 2.83 -11.76
CA HIS A 93 5.59 2.54 -10.69
C HIS A 93 6.68 3.60 -10.65
N ALA A 94 7.37 3.73 -9.52
CA ALA A 94 8.47 4.67 -9.37
C ALA A 94 9.79 3.93 -9.13
N GLN A 95 10.83 4.37 -9.83
CA GLN A 95 12.20 3.90 -9.63
C GLN A 95 13.01 5.03 -9.00
N LEU A 96 13.58 4.79 -7.83
CA LEU A 96 14.41 5.76 -7.11
C LEU A 96 15.85 5.30 -7.07
N ILE A 97 16.78 6.16 -7.47
CA ILE A 97 18.21 5.96 -7.27
C ILE A 97 18.67 6.81 -6.08
N VAL A 98 19.15 6.14 -5.03
CA VAL A 98 19.48 6.74 -3.74
C VAL A 98 20.98 6.69 -3.52
N SER A 99 21.58 7.84 -3.20
CA SER A 99 22.99 7.96 -2.83
C SER A 99 23.32 7.16 -1.57
N ARG A 100 24.46 6.46 -1.57
CA ARG A 100 25.03 5.86 -0.34
C ARG A 100 25.49 6.90 0.67
N LYS A 101 25.67 8.16 0.27
CA LYS A 101 26.01 9.25 1.17
C LYS A 101 24.78 10.10 1.48
N THR A 102 24.75 10.66 2.69
CA THR A 102 23.88 11.78 3.03
C THR A 102 24.15 12.99 2.13
N ALA A 103 23.19 13.91 2.02
CA ALA A 103 23.25 15.07 1.13
C ALA A 103 24.49 15.97 1.37
N ASP A 104 24.92 16.08 2.62
CA ASP A 104 26.14 16.78 3.08
C ASP A 104 27.45 15.99 2.86
N ASN A 105 27.37 14.76 2.34
CA ASN A 105 28.47 13.79 2.24
C ASN A 105 29.11 13.41 3.59
N GLY A 106 28.42 13.65 4.70
CA GLY A 106 28.92 13.44 6.06
C GLY A 106 28.88 11.98 6.51
N ARG A 107 27.86 11.21 6.10
CA ARG A 107 27.61 9.85 6.60
C ARG A 107 27.35 8.86 5.46
N LEU A 108 27.74 7.59 5.66
CA LEU A 108 27.36 6.48 4.80
C LEU A 108 26.06 5.84 5.29
N ILE A 109 25.13 5.63 4.36
CA ILE A 109 23.82 5.01 4.54
C ILE A 109 23.69 3.86 3.54
N SER A 110 23.62 2.63 4.04
CA SER A 110 23.50 1.42 3.23
C SER A 110 22.27 0.63 3.67
N PRO A 111 21.25 0.45 2.81
CA PRO A 111 20.10 -0.39 3.12
C PRO A 111 20.45 -1.90 3.10
N MET A 112 21.67 -2.22 2.64
CA MET A 112 22.20 -3.58 2.55
C MET A 112 23.00 -4.01 3.77
N THR A 113 22.98 -3.23 4.87
CA THR A 113 23.56 -3.69 6.14
C THR A 113 22.83 -4.94 6.65
N ASN A 114 23.58 -5.81 7.34
CA ASN A 114 23.03 -6.98 8.03
C ASN A 114 22.57 -6.63 9.46
N HIS A 115 22.96 -5.46 9.98
CA HIS A 115 22.53 -5.00 11.30
C HIS A 115 21.10 -4.47 11.24
N ARG A 116 20.24 -5.02 12.10
CA ARG A 116 18.80 -4.74 12.14
C ARG A 116 18.33 -4.11 13.46
N GLY A 117 19.26 -3.67 14.29
CA GLY A 117 18.94 -3.04 15.58
C GLY A 117 19.01 -3.95 16.82
N SER A 118 19.40 -5.23 16.67
CA SER A 118 19.48 -6.17 17.79
C SER A 118 20.53 -5.81 18.87
N ASN A 119 21.51 -4.99 18.51
CA ASN A 119 22.48 -4.43 19.45
C ASN A 119 22.45 -2.90 19.32
N ALA A 120 21.94 -2.21 20.34
CA ALA A 120 21.75 -0.76 20.33
C ALA A 120 23.08 -0.01 20.15
N GLY A 121 24.13 -0.40 20.89
CA GLY A 121 25.45 0.25 20.81
C GLY A 121 26.11 0.07 19.43
N HIS A 122 26.04 -1.13 18.87
CA HIS A 122 26.57 -1.39 17.52
C HIS A 122 25.75 -0.65 16.44
N SER A 123 24.44 -0.59 16.61
CA SER A 123 23.52 0.05 15.64
C SER A 123 23.66 1.57 15.66
N GLN A 124 23.92 2.20 16.80
CA GLN A 124 24.25 3.62 16.86
C GLN A 124 25.57 3.93 16.13
N LYS A 125 26.60 3.09 16.31
CA LYS A 125 27.93 3.32 15.72
C LYS A 125 27.99 3.05 14.22
N PHE A 126 27.48 1.89 13.78
CA PHE A 126 27.62 1.44 12.39
C PHE A 126 26.35 1.65 11.56
N GLY A 127 25.20 1.82 12.21
CA GLY A 127 23.89 1.92 11.58
C GLY A 127 23.16 0.59 11.49
N GLN A 128 21.86 0.70 11.26
CA GLN A 128 20.96 -0.43 11.01
C GLN A 128 20.12 -0.16 9.76
N PHE A 129 19.51 -1.19 9.21
CA PHE A 129 18.42 -1.05 8.26
C PHE A 129 17.59 -2.33 8.26
N ASP A 130 16.38 -2.27 8.83
CA ASP A 130 15.46 -3.39 8.75
C ASP A 130 14.68 -3.30 7.43
N ARG A 131 15.03 -4.16 6.45
CA ARG A 131 14.34 -4.22 5.15
C ARG A 131 12.89 -4.68 5.26
N LEU A 132 12.56 -5.60 6.18
CA LEU A 132 11.20 -6.11 6.34
C LEU A 132 10.32 -5.08 7.05
N GLY A 133 10.83 -4.49 8.14
CA GLY A 133 10.16 -3.40 8.84
C GLY A 133 10.00 -2.16 7.95
N PHE A 134 10.96 -1.89 7.06
CA PHE A 134 10.81 -0.82 6.06
C PHE A 134 9.64 -1.07 5.11
N THR A 135 9.52 -2.27 4.55
CA THR A 135 8.38 -2.61 3.67
C THR A 135 7.05 -2.43 4.39
N GLU A 136 6.92 -2.93 5.62
CA GLU A 136 5.70 -2.78 6.41
C GLU A 136 5.38 -1.32 6.76
N ARG A 137 6.39 -0.51 7.07
CA ARG A 137 6.17 0.93 7.34
C ARG A 137 5.77 1.68 6.08
N CYS A 138 6.34 1.35 4.93
CA CYS A 138 5.93 1.92 3.64
C CYS A 138 4.46 1.56 3.30
N GLU A 139 4.03 0.32 3.57
CA GLU A 139 2.63 -0.08 3.47
C GLU A 139 1.72 0.80 4.34
N LYS A 140 2.04 0.93 5.63
CA LYS A 140 1.28 1.79 6.56
C LYS A 140 1.32 3.26 6.17
N ALA A 141 2.43 3.73 5.58
CA ALA A 141 2.54 5.09 5.08
C ALA A 141 1.61 5.33 3.90
N PHE A 142 1.46 4.36 2.99
CA PHE A 142 0.46 4.42 1.91
C PHE A 142 -0.94 4.54 2.50
N ASP A 143 -1.29 3.64 3.42
CA ASP A 143 -2.61 3.54 4.02
C ASP A 143 -3.01 4.84 4.71
N ARG A 144 -2.10 5.39 5.52
CA ARG A 144 -2.31 6.69 6.19
C ARG A 144 -2.43 7.85 5.19
N THR A 145 -1.58 7.89 4.17
CA THR A 145 -1.51 9.02 3.23
C THR A 145 -2.75 9.13 2.36
N PHE A 146 -3.29 7.98 1.92
CA PHE A 146 -4.43 7.96 1.01
C PHE A 146 -5.71 7.43 1.65
N SER A 147 -5.70 7.19 2.97
CA SER A 147 -6.82 6.56 3.69
C SER A 147 -7.26 5.23 3.05
N TYR A 148 -6.27 4.43 2.61
CA TYR A 148 -6.53 3.14 2.00
C TYR A 148 -6.91 2.12 3.08
N LYS A 149 -8.12 1.58 2.98
CA LYS A 149 -8.60 0.53 3.88
C LYS A 149 -8.13 -0.83 3.37
N ARG A 150 -6.91 -1.18 3.75
CA ARG A 150 -6.27 -2.43 3.34
C ARG A 150 -6.97 -3.65 3.95
N ASP A 151 -7.29 -4.62 3.12
CA ASP A 151 -7.76 -5.94 3.57
C ASP A 151 -6.61 -6.74 4.21
N LEU A 152 -6.93 -7.64 5.15
CA LEU A 152 -5.92 -8.46 5.81
C LEU A 152 -5.06 -9.25 4.80
N THR A 153 -5.68 -9.79 3.75
CA THR A 153 -5.01 -10.58 2.70
C THR A 153 -4.06 -9.75 1.83
N GLU A 154 -4.22 -8.43 1.84
CA GLU A 154 -3.37 -7.49 1.12
C GLU A 154 -2.15 -7.05 1.93
N THR A 155 -2.16 -7.25 3.25
CA THR A 155 -1.06 -6.83 4.12
C THR A 155 0.24 -7.58 3.80
N PHE A 156 1.34 -6.87 3.97
CA PHE A 156 2.69 -7.41 3.79
C PHE A 156 2.91 -8.63 4.69
N GLN A 157 2.47 -8.57 5.95
CA GLN A 157 2.64 -9.66 6.89
C GLN A 157 1.87 -10.91 6.48
N TYR A 158 0.60 -10.77 6.07
CA TYR A 158 -0.17 -11.90 5.57
C TYR A 158 0.51 -12.55 4.36
N ARG A 159 0.88 -11.77 3.34
CA ARG A 159 1.54 -12.29 2.13
C ARG A 159 2.88 -12.95 2.43
N LYS A 160 3.68 -12.34 3.30
CA LYS A 160 4.98 -12.88 3.73
C LYS A 160 4.81 -14.23 4.41
N VAL A 161 3.84 -14.38 5.32
CA VAL A 161 3.56 -15.64 6.02
C VAL A 161 3.01 -16.69 5.06
N MET A 162 2.09 -16.33 4.16
CA MET A 162 1.59 -17.29 3.16
C MET A 162 2.69 -17.82 2.25
N LEU A 163 3.64 -16.97 1.86
CA LEU A 163 4.73 -17.36 0.98
C LEU A 163 5.82 -18.19 1.71
N ASN A 164 6.25 -17.75 2.90
CA ASN A 164 7.47 -18.25 3.54
C ASN A 164 7.28 -18.78 4.98
N GLY A 165 6.08 -18.71 5.55
CA GLY A 165 5.80 -19.11 6.92
C GLY A 165 5.81 -20.63 7.13
N THR A 166 5.77 -21.05 8.38
CA THR A 166 5.51 -22.43 8.77
C THR A 166 4.05 -22.82 8.50
N ALA A 167 3.73 -24.12 8.55
CA ALA A 167 2.35 -24.59 8.43
C ALA A 167 1.44 -24.00 9.52
N MET A 168 1.97 -23.85 10.74
CA MET A 168 1.23 -23.28 11.87
C MET A 168 0.96 -21.79 11.66
N GLU A 169 1.98 -21.00 11.31
CA GLU A 169 1.79 -19.56 11.05
C GLU A 169 0.80 -19.30 9.90
N ARG A 170 0.81 -20.13 8.84
CA ARG A 170 -0.19 -20.06 7.78
C ARG A 170 -1.59 -20.38 8.27
N ALA A 171 -1.73 -21.44 9.08
CA ALA A 171 -3.02 -21.81 9.66
C ALA A 171 -3.59 -20.68 10.53
N ASP A 172 -2.75 -20.05 11.35
CA ASP A 172 -3.14 -18.90 12.19
C ASP A 172 -3.61 -17.72 11.34
N MET A 173 -2.92 -17.42 10.23
CA MET A 173 -3.33 -16.36 9.31
C MET A 173 -4.66 -16.66 8.60
N ILE A 174 -4.92 -17.92 8.23
CA ILE A 174 -6.21 -18.34 7.64
C ILE A 174 -7.34 -18.19 8.66
N VAL A 175 -7.10 -18.58 9.92
CA VAL A 175 -8.08 -18.40 11.00
C VAL A 175 -8.37 -16.91 11.23
N ALA A 176 -7.33 -16.07 11.25
CA ALA A 176 -7.47 -14.63 11.38
C ALA A 176 -8.28 -14.01 10.22
N GLU A 177 -8.04 -14.44 8.98
CA GLU A 177 -8.81 -14.03 7.80
C GLU A 177 -10.29 -14.38 7.91
N ARG A 178 -10.61 -15.63 8.28
CA ARG A 178 -12.01 -16.05 8.49
C ARG A 178 -12.69 -15.19 9.55
N GLY A 179 -12.01 -14.91 10.65
CA GLY A 179 -12.51 -14.02 11.70
C GLY A 179 -12.71 -12.58 11.23
N TYR A 180 -11.80 -12.06 10.40
CA TYR A 180 -11.91 -10.75 9.79
C TYR A 180 -13.13 -10.66 8.85
N GLN A 181 -13.30 -11.63 7.95
CA GLN A 181 -14.44 -11.67 7.04
C GLN A 181 -15.79 -11.80 7.77
N ALA A 182 -15.85 -12.62 8.83
CA ALA A 182 -17.06 -12.75 9.65
C ALA A 182 -17.45 -11.44 10.34
N ARG A 183 -16.47 -10.63 10.79
CA ARG A 183 -16.73 -9.30 11.37
C ARG A 183 -17.23 -8.32 10.31
N GLN A 184 -16.57 -8.26 9.16
CA GLN A 184 -16.99 -7.44 8.02
C GLN A 184 -18.44 -7.76 7.59
N ALA A 185 -18.80 -9.05 7.50
CA ALA A 185 -20.15 -9.47 7.15
C ALA A 185 -21.20 -9.03 8.19
N LYS A 186 -20.87 -9.08 9.49
CA LYS A 186 -21.74 -8.59 10.56
C LYS A 186 -21.92 -7.07 10.51
N GLU A 187 -20.85 -6.33 10.33
CA GLU A 187 -20.88 -4.86 10.24
C GLU A 187 -21.70 -4.39 9.04
N GLN A 188 -21.54 -5.05 7.88
CA GLN A 188 -22.34 -4.75 6.68
C GLN A 188 -23.81 -5.15 6.87
N GLY A 189 -24.08 -6.31 7.48
CA GLY A 189 -25.44 -6.74 7.81
C GLY A 189 -26.14 -5.78 8.77
N GLN A 190 -25.44 -5.28 9.79
CA GLN A 190 -25.96 -4.31 10.75
C GLN A 190 -26.13 -2.91 10.14
N ALA A 191 -25.27 -2.47 9.23
CA ALA A 191 -25.41 -1.18 8.53
C ALA A 191 -26.60 -1.15 7.56
N LEU A 192 -27.02 -2.30 7.02
CA LEU A 192 -28.17 -2.42 6.12
C LEU A 192 -29.52 -2.38 6.86
N GLU A 193 -29.58 -2.78 8.13
CA GLU A 193 -30.81 -2.84 8.94
C GLU A 193 -31.47 -1.47 9.19
N PRO A 194 -30.75 -0.40 9.60
CA PRO A 194 -31.29 0.96 9.69
C PRO A 194 -31.83 1.46 8.35
N SER A 195 -31.09 1.24 7.25
CA SER A 195 -31.50 1.69 5.91
C SER A 195 -32.78 1.01 5.40
N LYS A 196 -33.02 -0.24 5.81
CA LYS A 196 -34.26 -0.97 5.51
C LYS A 196 -35.43 -0.46 6.33
N ARG A 197 -35.22 -0.13 7.62
CA ARG A 197 -36.26 0.46 8.49
C ARG A 197 -36.68 1.83 7.99
N GLU A 198 -35.73 2.71 7.68
CA GLU A 198 -36.02 4.05 7.13
C GLU A 198 -36.79 3.99 5.81
N LYS A 199 -36.40 3.10 4.89
CA LYS A 199 -37.15 2.90 3.63
C LYS A 199 -38.57 2.37 3.85
N LYS A 200 -38.78 1.53 4.87
CA LYS A 200 -40.09 0.97 5.21
C LYS A 200 -41.00 2.02 5.84
N GLU A 201 -40.44 2.89 6.69
CA GLU A 201 -41.15 4.03 7.29
C GLU A 201 -41.52 5.09 6.25
N LEU A 202 -40.61 5.41 5.31
CA LEU A 202 -40.89 6.30 4.17
C LEU A 202 -41.98 5.76 3.24
N ALA A 203 -41.98 4.44 2.96
CA ALA A 203 -43.02 3.80 2.17
C ALA A 203 -44.39 3.85 2.88
N GLN A 204 -44.43 3.60 4.19
CA GLN A 204 -45.67 3.69 4.97
C GLN A 204 -46.23 5.12 5.02
N GLN A 205 -45.38 6.14 5.12
CA GLN A 205 -45.80 7.55 5.10
C GLN A 205 -46.35 7.98 3.73
N GLN A 206 -45.79 7.45 2.64
CA GLN A 206 -46.30 7.71 1.29
C GLN A 206 -47.66 7.04 1.04
N GLU A 207 -47.86 5.82 1.53
CA GLU A 207 -49.15 5.12 1.44
C GLU A 207 -50.25 5.82 2.26
N THR A 208 -49.93 6.27 3.48
CA THR A 208 -50.91 7.02 4.31
C THR A 208 -51.27 8.39 3.71
N GLY A 209 -50.31 9.07 3.07
CA GLY A 209 -50.57 10.33 2.37
C GLY A 209 -51.47 10.17 1.14
N GLN A 210 -51.32 9.07 0.39
CA GLN A 210 -52.16 8.76 -0.77
C GLN A 210 -53.59 8.35 -0.37
N GLU A 211 -53.78 7.63 0.73
CA GLU A 211 -55.12 7.30 1.24
C GLU A 211 -55.88 8.52 1.76
N GLN A 212 -55.20 9.49 2.38
CA GLN A 212 -55.84 10.72 2.85
C GLN A 212 -56.28 11.65 1.70
N GLN A 213 -55.52 11.71 0.60
CA GLN A 213 -55.91 12.46 -0.60
C GLN A 213 -57.11 11.83 -1.33
N LYS A 214 -57.21 10.50 -1.39
CA LYS A 214 -58.39 9.83 -1.96
C LYS A 214 -59.67 10.06 -1.16
N LYS A 215 -59.58 10.19 0.17
CA LYS A 215 -60.76 10.46 1.03
C LYS A 215 -61.26 11.91 0.92
N HIS A 216 -60.39 12.88 0.63
CA HIS A 216 -60.80 14.29 0.43
C HIS A 216 -61.30 14.61 -0.99
N GLY A 217 -61.02 13.76 -1.99
CA GLY A 217 -61.47 13.94 -3.37
C GLY A 217 -62.95 13.60 -3.64
N ILE A 218 -63.68 13.02 -2.68
CA ILE A 218 -65.05 12.53 -2.87
C ILE A 218 -66.12 13.57 -2.44
N SER A 219 -65.72 14.76 -1.95
CA SER A 219 -66.67 15.75 -1.38
C SER A 219 -67.02 16.95 -2.29
N ARG A 220 -66.95 16.85 -3.62
CA ARG A 220 -67.52 17.89 -4.51
C ARG A 220 -68.33 17.26 -5.64
N GLY A 221 -69.60 17.03 -5.34
CA GLY A 221 -70.63 16.70 -6.32
C GLY A 221 -72.00 17.08 -5.75
N LEU A 222 -72.36 18.35 -5.96
CA LEU A 222 -73.73 18.87 -6.12
C LEU A 222 -73.63 20.10 -7.01
#